data_AF-A0A1G7FTL1-F1
#
_entry.id   AF-A0A1G7FTL1-F1
#
_cell.length_a   1.000
_cell.length_b   1.000
_cell.length_c   1.000
_cell.angle_alpha   90.00
_cell.angle_beta   90.00
_cell.angle_gamma   90.00
#
_symmetry.space_group_name_H-M   'P 1'
#
loop_
_entity.id
_entity.type
_entity.pdbx_description
1 polymer ?
#
loop_
_entity_poly.entity_id
_entity_poly.type
_entity_poly.pdbx_seq_one_letter_code
_entity_poly.pdbx_strand_id
1 'polypeptide(L)'
;MPQELAQLMAGSVGRLQAEGRAQAKTNPLTIRHYLCDHLGTPIGLVDGNGERAGQVTWAASYGAWGEVQEEYNPQRIEQSIRFQGQQLDAETGLHYNR
;
A
#
# COMPACT_ATOMS: atom_id res chain seq x y z
N MET A 1 -32.05 -10.80 35.65
CA MET A 1 -31.40 -9.83 34.74
C MET A 1 -31.02 -10.52 33.44
N PRO A 2 -31.81 -10.42 32.33
CA PRO A 2 -31.14 -10.70 31.05
C PRO A 2 -31.64 -10.00 29.76
N GLN A 3 -32.84 -9.41 29.68
CA GLN A 3 -33.35 -8.96 28.37
C GLN A 3 -32.90 -7.56 27.97
N GLU A 4 -32.97 -6.58 28.89
CA GLU A 4 -32.58 -5.20 28.59
C GLU A 4 -31.07 -5.06 28.31
N LEU A 5 -30.24 -5.77 29.07
CA LEU A 5 -28.79 -5.80 28.83
C LEU A 5 -28.47 -6.43 27.47
N ALA A 6 -29.15 -7.52 27.09
CA ALA A 6 -28.95 -8.15 25.80
C ALA A 6 -29.36 -7.23 24.62
N GLN A 7 -30.45 -6.48 24.77
CA GLN A 7 -30.89 -5.51 23.77
C GLN A 7 -29.91 -4.33 23.64
N LEU A 8 -29.39 -3.84 24.76
CA LEU A 8 -28.42 -2.73 24.77
C LEU A 8 -27.07 -3.15 24.16
N MET A 9 -26.65 -4.39 24.40
CA MET A 9 -25.45 -4.98 23.80
C MET A 9 -25.65 -5.25 22.29
N ALA A 10 -26.80 -5.76 21.86
CA ALA A 10 -27.09 -5.97 20.44
C ALA A 10 -27.15 -4.64 19.65
N GLY A 11 -27.76 -3.60 20.23
CA GLY A 11 -27.82 -2.27 19.61
C GLY A 11 -26.48 -1.54 19.54
N SER A 12 -25.59 -1.78 20.50
CA SER A 12 -24.23 -1.22 20.49
C SER A 12 -23.33 -1.96 19.50
N VAL A 13 -23.40 -3.29 19.42
CA VAL A 13 -22.69 -4.08 18.39
C VAL A 13 -23.15 -3.69 16.98
N GLY A 14 -24.45 -3.51 16.76
CA GLY A 14 -24.99 -3.08 15.46
C GLY A 14 -24.46 -1.70 15.03
N ARG A 15 -24.32 -0.76 15.98
CA ARG A 15 -23.73 0.56 15.72
C ARG A 15 -22.25 0.48 15.37
N LEU A 16 -21.46 -0.24 16.17
CA LEU A 16 -20.03 -0.42 15.93
C LEU A 16 -19.75 -1.10 14.57
N GLN A 17 -20.59 -2.06 14.16
CA GLN A 17 -20.50 -2.69 12.84
C GLN A 17 -20.88 -1.73 11.71
N ALA A 18 -21.91 -0.91 11.90
CA ALA A 18 -22.32 0.09 10.91
C ALA A 18 -21.26 1.20 10.75
N GLU A 19 -20.70 1.67 11.85
CA GLU A 19 -19.60 2.65 11.89
C GLU A 19 -18.34 2.08 11.23
N GLY A 20 -17.95 0.84 11.53
CA GLY A 20 -16.82 0.17 10.87
C GLY A 20 -17.02 -0.02 9.36
N ARG A 21 -18.24 -0.35 8.92
CA ARG A 21 -18.59 -0.46 7.49
C ARG A 21 -18.65 0.90 6.79
N ALA A 22 -19.11 1.95 7.48
CA ALA A 22 -19.10 3.31 6.96
C ALA A 22 -17.67 3.84 6.84
N GLN A 23 -16.81 3.57 7.81
CA GLN A 23 -15.39 3.94 7.79
C GLN A 23 -14.62 3.20 6.67
N ALA A 24 -14.93 1.93 6.43
CA ALA A 24 -14.36 1.18 5.30
C ALA A 24 -14.83 1.70 3.93
N LYS A 25 -16.03 2.32 3.88
CA LYS A 25 -16.52 3.02 2.67
C LYS A 25 -15.87 4.40 2.49
N THR A 26 -15.42 5.07 3.54
CA THR A 26 -14.87 6.43 3.47
C THR A 26 -13.39 6.45 3.09
N ASN A 27 -12.66 5.34 3.24
CA ASN A 27 -11.31 5.20 2.71
C ASN A 27 -11.07 3.79 2.15
N PRO A 28 -11.27 3.55 0.84
CA PRO A 28 -11.10 2.23 0.26
C PRO A 28 -9.63 1.80 0.35
N LEU A 29 -9.38 0.68 1.02
CA LEU A 29 -8.06 0.06 1.11
C LEU A 29 -7.51 -0.20 -0.31
N THR A 30 -6.40 0.46 -0.64
CA THR A 30 -5.71 0.25 -1.92
C THR A 30 -4.55 -0.71 -1.69
N ILE A 31 -4.60 -1.87 -2.32
CA ILE A 31 -3.59 -2.93 -2.29
C ILE A 31 -2.78 -2.82 -3.59
N ARG A 32 -1.46 -2.88 -3.48
CA ARG A 32 -0.55 -2.95 -4.63
C ARG A 32 0.45 -4.08 -4.44
N HIS A 33 0.78 -4.75 -5.52
CA HIS A 33 1.79 -5.80 -5.54
C HIS A 33 3.11 -5.26 -6.10
N TYR A 34 4.20 -5.60 -5.43
CA TYR A 34 5.55 -5.35 -5.92
C TYR A 34 5.90 -6.34 -7.03
N LEU A 35 6.36 -5.79 -8.14
CA LEU A 35 7.05 -6.54 -9.19
C LEU A 35 8.54 -6.25 -9.03
N CYS A 36 9.31 -7.29 -8.74
CA CYS A 36 10.75 -7.19 -8.56
C CYS A 36 11.49 -7.89 -9.69
N ASP A 37 12.71 -7.42 -9.97
CA ASP A 37 13.66 -8.16 -10.80
C ASP A 37 14.29 -9.36 -10.06
N HIS A 38 15.24 -10.03 -10.71
CA HIS A 38 15.95 -11.19 -10.14
C HIS A 38 16.84 -10.86 -8.92
N LEU A 39 17.16 -9.57 -8.69
CA LEU A 39 17.92 -9.11 -7.53
C LEU A 39 16.98 -8.70 -6.38
N GLY A 40 15.67 -8.69 -6.60
CA GLY A 40 14.69 -8.22 -5.63
C GLY A 40 14.46 -6.69 -5.68
N THR A 41 15.00 -6.00 -6.69
CA THR A 41 14.79 -4.55 -6.87
C THR A 41 13.37 -4.31 -7.38
N PRO A 42 12.57 -3.46 -6.72
CA PRO A 42 11.24 -3.08 -7.21
C PRO A 42 11.32 -2.37 -8.56
N ILE A 43 10.73 -2.93 -9.60
CA ILE A 43 10.65 -2.31 -10.94
C ILE A 43 9.22 -1.85 -11.28
N GLY A 44 8.22 -2.27 -10.51
CA GLY A 44 6.84 -1.86 -10.72
C GLY A 44 5.92 -2.13 -9.53
N LEU A 45 4.82 -1.38 -9.49
CA LEU A 45 3.66 -1.63 -8.63
C LEU A 45 2.42 -1.79 -9.49
N VAL A 46 1.69 -2.90 -9.27
CA VAL A 46 0.39 -3.14 -9.90
C VAL A 46 -0.74 -3.10 -8.89
N ASP A 47 -1.88 -2.52 -9.26
CA ASP A 47 -3.09 -2.50 -8.44
C ASP A 47 -3.60 -3.93 -8.21
N GLY A 48 -4.03 -4.24 -6.98
CA GLY A 48 -4.54 -5.56 -6.57
C GLY A 48 -6.05 -5.58 -6.34
N ASN A 49 -6.78 -4.49 -6.63
CA ASN A 49 -8.18 -4.32 -6.30
C ASN A 49 -9.09 -4.45 -7.53
N GLY A 50 -9.97 -5.45 -7.52
CA GLY A 50 -11.15 -5.53 -8.39
C GLY A 50 -10.86 -5.36 -9.88
N GLU A 51 -11.62 -4.49 -10.56
CA GLU A 51 -11.52 -4.26 -12.01
C GLU A 51 -10.21 -3.58 -12.45
N ARG A 52 -9.47 -2.97 -11.51
CA ARG A 52 -8.18 -2.33 -11.80
C ARG A 52 -7.01 -3.28 -11.60
N ALA A 53 -7.26 -4.52 -11.17
CA ALA A 53 -6.20 -5.48 -10.89
C ALA A 53 -5.25 -5.65 -12.08
N GLY A 54 -3.94 -5.56 -11.82
CA GLY A 54 -2.90 -5.64 -12.84
C GLY A 54 -2.54 -4.32 -13.51
N GLN A 55 -3.25 -3.22 -13.26
CA GLN A 55 -2.86 -1.90 -13.79
C GLN A 55 -1.56 -1.42 -13.15
N VAL A 56 -0.60 -1.00 -13.98
CA VAL A 56 0.65 -0.41 -13.50
C VAL A 56 0.37 0.98 -12.93
N THR A 57 0.66 1.14 -11.65
CA THR A 57 0.45 2.39 -10.90
C THR A 57 1.74 3.14 -10.63
N TRP A 58 2.87 2.42 -10.67
CA TRP A 58 4.22 2.94 -10.56
C TRP A 58 5.19 2.00 -11.29
N ALA A 59 6.24 2.52 -11.91
CA ALA A 59 7.35 1.73 -12.44
C ALA A 59 8.63 2.56 -12.52
N ALA A 60 9.78 1.91 -12.44
CA ALA A 60 11.06 2.57 -12.61
C ALA A 60 12.07 1.66 -13.30
N SER A 61 12.99 2.28 -14.04
CA SER A 61 14.21 1.63 -14.52
C SER A 61 15.40 2.12 -13.72
N TYR A 62 16.37 1.22 -13.51
CA TYR A 62 17.55 1.47 -12.71
C TYR A 62 18.80 1.28 -13.56
N GLY A 63 19.81 2.09 -13.30
CA GLY A 63 21.15 1.82 -13.80
C GLY A 63 21.85 0.72 -13.01
N ALA A 64 23.08 0.41 -13.43
CA ALA A 64 23.86 -0.67 -12.86
C ALA A 64 24.17 -0.50 -11.36
N TRP A 65 24.11 0.73 -10.85
CA TRP A 65 24.42 1.06 -9.46
C TRP A 65 23.18 1.46 -8.64
N GLY A 66 21.98 1.20 -9.17
CA GLY A 66 20.72 1.40 -8.46
C GLY A 66 20.19 2.83 -8.49
N GLU A 67 20.81 3.73 -9.26
CA GLU A 67 20.25 5.04 -9.56
C GLU A 67 19.00 4.92 -10.43
N VAL A 68 17.97 5.72 -10.15
CA VAL A 68 16.75 5.76 -10.98
C VAL A 68 17.07 6.48 -12.28
N GLN A 69 16.85 5.82 -13.42
CA GLN A 69 17.03 6.42 -14.74
C GLN A 69 15.72 7.00 -15.27
N GLU A 70 14.64 6.23 -15.15
CA GLU A 70 13.29 6.67 -15.53
C GLU A 70 12.30 6.25 -14.45
N GLU A 71 11.29 7.09 -14.22
CA GLU A 71 10.20 6.80 -13.29
C GLU A 71 8.85 7.14 -13.92
N TYR A 72 7.94 6.18 -13.94
CA TYR A 72 6.53 6.36 -14.22
C TYR A 72 5.75 6.39 -12.90
N ASN A 73 5.27 7.56 -12.50
CA ASN A 73 4.56 7.76 -11.25
C ASN A 73 3.40 8.76 -11.36
N PRO A 74 2.36 8.47 -12.16
CA PRO A 74 1.24 9.39 -12.38
C PRO A 74 0.42 9.66 -11.11
N GLN A 75 0.47 8.73 -10.14
CA GLN A 75 -0.29 8.78 -8.90
C GLN A 75 0.53 9.39 -7.73
N ARG A 76 1.77 9.82 -7.98
CA ARG A 76 2.69 10.37 -6.96
C ARG A 76 2.80 9.46 -5.72
N ILE A 77 2.88 8.16 -5.96
CA ILE A 77 3.07 7.17 -4.92
C ILE A 77 4.48 7.35 -4.36
N GLU A 78 4.58 7.49 -3.04
CA GLU A 78 5.86 7.42 -2.37
C GLU A 78 6.34 5.97 -2.40
N GLN A 79 7.43 5.76 -3.14
CA GLN A 79 8.13 4.50 -3.17
C GLN A 79 9.53 4.76 -2.66
N SER A 80 9.87 4.24 -1.49
CA SER A 80 11.21 4.41 -0.88
C SER A 80 12.07 3.15 -0.98
N ILE A 81 11.49 2.01 -1.37
CA ILE A 81 12.26 0.77 -1.58
C ILE A 81 13.03 0.85 -2.90
N ARG A 82 14.30 0.48 -2.86
CA ARG A 82 15.27 0.55 -3.96
C ARG A 82 15.99 -0.80 -4.12
N PHE A 83 17.21 -0.75 -4.64
CA PHE A 83 18.08 -1.89 -4.93
C PHE A 83 18.11 -2.92 -3.79
N GLN A 84 17.87 -4.20 -4.12
CA GLN A 84 17.81 -5.34 -3.17
C GLN A 84 17.16 -5.04 -1.80
N GLY A 85 16.04 -4.29 -1.77
CA GLY A 85 15.33 -4.00 -0.52
C GLY A 85 15.93 -2.87 0.33
N GLN A 86 16.84 -2.07 -0.23
CA GLN A 86 17.29 -0.82 0.37
C GLN A 86 16.15 0.15 0.57
N GLN A 87 16.21 0.93 1.65
CA GLN A 87 15.30 2.04 1.85
C GLN A 87 16.03 3.36 1.60
N LEU A 88 15.55 4.13 0.63
CA LEU A 88 16.01 5.50 0.40
C LEU A 88 15.57 6.38 1.56
N ASP A 89 16.54 7.04 2.17
CA ASP A 89 16.31 8.19 3.03
C ASP A 89 16.38 9.46 2.17
N ALA A 90 15.23 10.08 1.93
CA ALA A 90 15.13 11.28 1.10
C ALA A 90 15.80 12.51 1.75
N GLU A 91 15.98 12.53 3.08
CA GLU A 91 16.62 13.65 3.78
C GLU A 91 18.12 13.69 3.51
N THR A 92 18.77 12.52 3.53
CA THR A 92 20.23 12.40 3.34
C THR A 92 20.63 12.00 1.92
N GLY A 93 19.70 11.47 1.12
CA GLY A 93 19.98 10.85 -0.18
C GLY A 93 20.70 9.50 -0.08
N LEU A 94 20.86 8.95 1.12
CA LEU A 94 21.53 7.67 1.36
C LEU A 94 20.53 6.51 1.36
N HIS A 95 21.06 5.31 1.17
CA HIS A 95 20.30 4.07 1.20
C HIS A 95 20.63 3.28 2.46
N TYR A 96 19.61 2.96 3.26
CA TYR A 96 19.76 2.13 4.43
C TYR A 96 19.67 0.64 4.05
N ASN A 97 20.67 -0.13 4.48
CA ASN A 97 20.68 -1.60 4.46
C ASN A 97 20.54 -2.09 5.91
N ARG A 98 19.68 -3.08 6.14
CA ARG A 98 19.57 -3.76 7.45
C ARG A 98 20.56 -4.91 7.55
#